data_AF-A0AAU6Q349-F1
#
_entry.id   AF-A0AAU6Q349-F1
#
_cell.length_a   1.000
_cell.length_b   1.000
_cell.length_c   1.000
_cell.angle_alpha   90.00
_cell.angle_beta   90.00
_cell.angle_gamma   90.00
#
_symmetry.space_group_name_H-M   'P 1'
#
loop_
_entity.id
_entity.type
_entity.pdbx_description
1 polymer ?
#
loop_
_entity_poly.entity_id
_entity_poly.type
_entity_poly.pdbx_seq_one_letter_code
_entity_poly.pdbx_strand_id
1 'polypeptide(L)'
;MTAQHVLQLLTPEEQARLTELEEQVMVGASAAVLAGRALTEIRDSRLYRESYDSFQTYAEDRFGMSRQRAYQLMDYAATAGEFEKRGLQLPPERITRALGGVVPDDYALVLDVTRGVTGKEHPSATDVKATADAVRDLAAGAHVEHPDTGQPVPLSQVPPERRVEAVSKAVRRGSKDYRDFQGEGSPLDWLSGFQTMGLSGSVEFGKEGWWVRLVDGATGEVKEGPKGQTLWKAIEAARVAWEGEREQD
;
A
#
# COMPACT_ATOMS: atom_id res chain seq x y z
N MET A 1 -15.34 -34.43 15.11
CA MET A 1 -14.10 -34.86 15.79
C MET A 1 -12.95 -34.16 15.09
N THR A 2 -12.45 -33.08 15.67
CA THR A 2 -11.32 -32.29 15.16
C THR A 2 -10.03 -33.04 15.46
N ALA A 3 -9.21 -33.30 14.43
CA ALA A 3 -7.90 -33.90 14.59
C ALA A 3 -7.02 -32.99 15.45
N GLN A 4 -6.60 -33.50 16.60
CA GLN A 4 -5.64 -32.88 17.49
C GLN A 4 -4.31 -32.77 16.72
N HIS A 5 -3.85 -31.56 16.44
CA HIS A 5 -2.52 -31.33 15.86
C HIS A 5 -1.49 -31.69 16.94
N VAL A 6 -0.84 -32.85 16.83
CA VAL A 6 0.28 -33.22 17.70
C VAL A 6 1.46 -32.34 17.29
N LEU A 7 1.86 -31.41 18.15
CA LEU A 7 3.09 -30.63 17.98
C LEU A 7 4.27 -31.62 18.01
N GLN A 8 4.82 -31.95 16.83
CA GLN A 8 6.05 -32.74 16.74
C GLN A 8 7.23 -31.82 17.06
N LEU A 9 7.95 -32.13 18.13
CA LEU A 9 9.18 -31.44 18.51
C LEU A 9 10.32 -31.87 17.59
N LEU A 10 11.13 -30.90 17.15
CA LEU A 10 12.31 -31.14 16.32
C LEU A 10 13.40 -31.86 17.13
N THR A 11 14.14 -32.76 16.49
CA THR A 11 15.38 -33.30 17.08
C THR A 11 16.48 -32.22 17.13
N PRO A 12 17.52 -32.38 17.95
CA PRO A 12 18.66 -31.45 17.97
C PRO A 12 19.30 -31.25 16.58
N GLU A 13 19.39 -32.31 15.77
CA GLU A 13 19.92 -32.25 14.41
C GLU A 13 19.00 -31.47 13.47
N GLU A 14 17.68 -31.67 13.56
CA GLU A 14 16.70 -30.92 12.79
C GLU A 14 16.71 -29.43 13.16
N GLN A 15 16.85 -29.12 14.46
CA GLN A 15 16.95 -27.74 14.94
C GLN A 15 18.23 -27.05 14.43
N ALA A 16 19.37 -27.75 14.47
CA ALA A 16 20.63 -27.23 13.93
C ALA A 16 20.54 -26.98 12.42
N ARG A 17 19.93 -27.90 11.67
CA ARG A 17 19.72 -27.74 10.23
C ARG A 17 18.76 -26.59 9.91
N LEU A 18 17.71 -26.41 10.70
CA LEU A 18 16.79 -25.29 10.55
C LEU A 18 17.51 -23.95 10.71
N THR A 19 18.32 -23.80 11.77
CA THR A 19 19.10 -22.58 12.00
C THR A 19 20.06 -22.27 10.86
N GLU A 20 20.78 -23.27 10.34
CA GLU A 20 21.67 -23.10 9.17
C GLU A 20 20.90 -22.61 7.94
N LEU A 21 19.72 -23.19 7.68
CA LEU A 21 18.88 -22.79 6.55
C LEU A 21 18.30 -21.38 6.72
N GLU A 22 17.94 -21.00 7.94
CA GLU A 22 17.48 -19.65 8.26
C GLU A 22 18.57 -18.60 8.03
N GLU A 23 19.82 -18.90 8.40
CA GLU A 23 20.98 -18.04 8.09
C GLU A 23 21.16 -17.85 6.58
N GLN A 24 21.06 -18.92 5.79
CA GLN A 24 21.16 -18.84 4.33
C GLN A 24 20.05 -17.98 3.72
N VAL A 25 18.82 -18.07 4.26
CA VAL A 25 17.69 -17.23 3.84
C VAL A 25 17.98 -15.76 4.14
N MET A 26 18.54 -15.45 5.31
CA MET A 26 18.91 -14.07 5.70
C MET A 26 20.02 -13.48 4.82
N VAL A 27 21.01 -14.30 4.45
CA VAL A 27 22.07 -13.92 3.49
C VAL A 27 21.46 -13.60 2.13
N GLY A 28 20.57 -14.45 1.63
CA GLY A 28 19.87 -14.24 0.36
C GLY A 28 19.01 -12.97 0.34
N ALA A 29 18.29 -12.69 1.43
CA ALA A 29 17.50 -11.46 1.57
C ALA A 29 18.40 -10.20 1.55
N SER A 30 19.55 -10.26 2.21
CA SER A 30 20.54 -9.17 2.22
C SER A 30 21.16 -8.95 0.84
N ALA A 31 21.46 -10.03 0.12
CA ALA A 31 21.97 -9.95 -1.25
C ALA A 31 20.96 -9.32 -2.22
N ALA A 32 19.66 -9.57 -2.03
CA ALA A 32 18.60 -8.92 -2.81
C ALA A 32 18.55 -7.41 -2.58
N VAL A 33 18.71 -6.95 -1.33
CA VAL A 33 18.82 -5.52 -1.01
C VAL A 33 20.05 -4.90 -1.67
N LEU A 34 21.20 -5.57 -1.58
CA LEU A 34 22.44 -5.12 -2.21
C LEU A 34 22.29 -5.00 -3.74
N ALA A 35 21.70 -6.00 -4.38
CA ALA A 35 21.44 -5.98 -5.82
C ALA A 35 20.51 -4.82 -6.20
N GLY A 36 19.44 -4.57 -5.43
CA GLY A 36 18.55 -3.43 -5.65
C GLY A 36 19.25 -2.07 -5.55
N ARG A 37 20.14 -1.89 -4.57
CA ARG A 37 20.96 -0.68 -4.42
C ARG A 37 21.88 -0.49 -5.64
N ALA A 38 22.57 -1.55 -6.06
CA ALA A 38 23.45 -1.50 -7.24
C ALA A 38 22.69 -1.22 -8.54
N LEU A 39 21.54 -1.86 -8.76
CA LEU A 39 20.68 -1.60 -9.91
C LEU A 39 20.21 -0.14 -9.94
N THR A 40 19.91 0.44 -8.78
CA THR A 40 19.53 1.86 -8.64
C THR A 40 20.65 2.78 -9.08
N GLU A 41 21.87 2.55 -8.58
CA GLU A 41 23.03 3.34 -8.97
C GLU A 41 23.35 3.22 -10.46
N ILE A 42 23.31 2.00 -11.02
CA ILE A 42 23.51 1.76 -12.45
C ILE A 42 22.48 2.52 -13.30
N ARG A 43 21.20 2.45 -12.92
CA ARG A 43 20.11 3.12 -13.65
C ARG A 43 20.24 4.64 -13.57
N ASP A 44 20.33 5.16 -12.37
CA ASP A 44 20.24 6.60 -12.11
C ASP A 44 21.48 7.34 -12.61
N SER A 45 22.66 6.71 -12.51
CA SER A 45 23.91 7.23 -13.10
C SER A 45 24.08 6.89 -14.58
N ARG A 46 23.10 6.21 -15.19
CA ARG A 46 23.09 5.72 -16.58
C ARG A 46 24.37 4.98 -16.97
N LEU A 47 24.91 4.13 -16.10
CA LEU A 47 26.19 3.43 -16.33
C LEU A 47 26.10 2.39 -17.46
N TYR A 48 24.90 2.04 -17.89
CA TYR A 48 24.64 1.15 -19.01
C TYR A 48 24.79 1.82 -20.39
N ARG A 49 24.86 3.15 -20.46
CA ARG A 49 24.71 3.94 -21.71
C ARG A 49 25.79 3.73 -22.77
N GLU A 50 26.93 3.13 -22.40
CA GLU A 50 28.01 2.85 -23.35
C GLU A 50 27.63 1.76 -24.36
N SER A 51 26.81 0.79 -23.93
CA SER A 51 26.49 -0.39 -24.75
C SER A 51 25.00 -0.65 -24.92
N TYR A 52 24.13 0.09 -24.21
CA TYR A 52 22.69 -0.13 -24.20
C TYR A 52 21.92 1.19 -24.21
N ASP A 53 20.87 1.25 -25.02
CA ASP A 53 20.00 2.44 -25.12
C ASP A 53 19.09 2.60 -23.90
N SER A 54 18.77 1.48 -23.22
CA SER A 54 17.87 1.47 -22.07
C SER A 54 18.40 0.59 -20.94
N PHE A 55 18.08 0.98 -19.70
CA PHE A 55 18.39 0.18 -18.51
C PHE A 55 17.71 -1.19 -18.56
N GLN A 56 16.50 -1.23 -19.15
CA GLN A 56 15.70 -2.45 -19.27
C GLN A 56 16.42 -3.49 -20.12
N THR A 57 16.88 -3.11 -21.31
CA THR A 57 17.65 -3.99 -22.21
C THR A 57 18.95 -4.43 -21.53
N TYR A 58 19.63 -3.51 -20.85
CA TYR A 58 20.83 -3.84 -20.08
C TYR A 58 20.58 -4.90 -18.99
N ALA A 59 19.52 -4.74 -18.19
CA ALA A 59 19.21 -5.65 -17.10
C ALA A 59 18.79 -7.05 -17.60
N GLU A 60 18.02 -7.10 -18.69
CA GLU A 60 17.64 -8.35 -19.36
C GLU A 60 18.89 -9.05 -19.91
N ASP A 61 19.70 -8.37 -20.72
CA ASP A 61 20.83 -8.98 -21.42
C ASP A 61 21.99 -9.36 -20.49
N ARG A 62 22.26 -8.57 -19.44
CA ARG A 62 23.39 -8.83 -18.53
C ARG A 62 23.05 -9.78 -17.38
N PHE A 63 21.81 -9.75 -16.89
CA PHE A 63 21.43 -10.46 -15.67
C PHE A 63 20.27 -11.44 -15.86
N GLY A 64 19.67 -11.50 -17.06
CA GLY A 64 18.47 -12.32 -17.31
C GLY A 64 17.27 -11.86 -16.48
N MET A 65 17.24 -10.59 -16.06
CA MET A 65 16.18 -10.05 -15.22
C MET A 65 15.18 -9.29 -16.07
N SER A 66 13.91 -9.68 -15.97
CA SER A 66 12.83 -8.87 -16.53
C SER A 66 12.86 -7.46 -15.94
N ARG A 67 12.42 -6.48 -16.74
CA ARG A 67 12.21 -5.10 -16.26
C ARG A 67 11.48 -5.09 -14.91
N GLN A 68 10.37 -5.81 -14.80
CA GLN A 68 9.57 -5.82 -13.57
C GLN A 68 10.38 -6.30 -12.37
N ARG A 69 11.15 -7.38 -12.52
CA ARG A 69 11.97 -7.91 -11.43
C ARG A 69 13.08 -6.95 -11.00
N ALA A 70 13.74 -6.30 -11.96
CA ALA A 70 14.77 -5.30 -11.68
C ALA A 70 14.21 -4.15 -10.85
N TYR A 71 13.09 -3.56 -11.25
CA TYR A 71 12.46 -2.46 -10.50
C TYR A 71 11.95 -2.91 -9.13
N GLN A 72 11.41 -4.13 -9.00
CA GLN A 72 11.02 -4.67 -7.69
C GLN A 72 12.19 -4.78 -6.71
N LEU A 73 13.38 -5.17 -7.17
CA LEU A 73 14.58 -5.20 -6.33
C LEU A 73 14.98 -3.79 -5.86
N MET A 74 14.87 -2.80 -6.74
CA MET A 74 15.16 -1.39 -6.43
C MET A 74 14.19 -0.86 -5.38
N ASP A 75 12.88 -1.09 -5.57
CA ASP A 75 11.83 -0.67 -4.63
C ASP A 75 12.00 -1.36 -3.27
N TYR A 76 12.32 -2.66 -3.28
CA TYR A 76 12.61 -3.42 -2.07
C TYR A 76 13.81 -2.85 -1.33
N ALA A 77 14.90 -2.54 -2.04
CA ALA A 77 16.10 -1.96 -1.45
C ALA A 77 15.88 -0.55 -0.86
N ALA A 78 15.08 0.28 -1.54
CA ALA A 78 14.70 1.60 -1.04
C ALA A 78 13.90 1.48 0.27
N THR A 79 12.88 0.62 0.28
CA THR A 79 12.05 0.37 1.47
C THR A 79 12.90 -0.20 2.61
N ALA A 80 13.80 -1.15 2.31
CA ALA A 80 14.72 -1.71 3.30
C ALA A 80 15.61 -0.65 3.97
N GLY A 81 16.11 0.32 3.19
CA GLY A 81 16.86 1.45 3.74
C GLY A 81 16.03 2.32 4.69
N GLU A 82 14.74 2.48 4.45
CA GLU A 82 13.85 3.24 5.35
C GLU A 82 13.53 2.50 6.65
N PHE A 83 13.45 1.16 6.61
CA PHE A 83 13.36 0.32 7.82
C PHE A 83 14.65 0.41 8.65
N GLU A 84 15.81 0.30 8.00
CA GLU A 84 17.12 0.42 8.63
C GLU A 84 17.27 1.77 9.36
N LYS A 85 16.94 2.89 8.70
CA LYS A 85 16.99 4.24 9.29
C LYS A 85 16.12 4.41 10.53
N ARG A 86 15.01 3.66 10.62
CA ARG A 86 14.05 3.72 11.74
C ARG A 86 14.32 2.67 12.82
N GLY A 87 15.33 1.83 12.65
CA GLY A 87 15.60 0.72 13.56
C GLY A 87 14.48 -0.32 13.59
N LEU A 88 13.73 -0.45 12.50
CA LEU A 88 12.64 -1.42 12.37
C LEU A 88 13.16 -2.74 11.78
N GLN A 89 12.58 -3.85 12.21
CA GLN A 89 12.85 -5.15 11.59
C GLN A 89 12.22 -5.20 10.20
N LEU A 90 13.05 -5.45 9.18
CA LEU A 90 12.60 -5.61 7.80
C LEU A 90 11.74 -6.88 7.67
N PRO A 91 10.48 -6.78 7.21
CA PRO A 91 9.67 -7.97 6.95
C PRO A 91 10.13 -8.70 5.67
N PRO A 92 9.62 -9.92 5.39
CA PRO A 92 9.96 -10.64 4.17
C PRO A 92 9.68 -9.82 2.90
N GLU A 93 10.47 -10.00 1.85
CA GLU A 93 10.42 -9.20 0.59
C GLU A 93 9.00 -8.96 0.07
N ARG A 94 8.17 -10.01 0.03
CA ARG A 94 6.80 -9.92 -0.47
C ARG A 94 5.92 -8.96 0.34
N ILE A 95 6.16 -8.85 1.64
CA ILE A 95 5.45 -7.96 2.56
C ILE A 95 5.99 -6.54 2.41
N THR A 96 7.32 -6.39 2.38
CA THR A 96 7.97 -5.09 2.17
C THR A 96 7.52 -4.44 0.86
N ARG A 97 7.45 -5.21 -0.22
CA ARG A 97 6.95 -4.75 -1.52
C ARG A 97 5.47 -4.33 -1.48
N ALA A 98 4.66 -4.94 -0.61
CA ALA A 98 3.25 -4.57 -0.45
C ALA A 98 3.06 -3.20 0.22
N LEU A 99 4.11 -2.63 0.85
CA LEU A 99 4.11 -1.27 1.40
C LEU A 99 4.40 -0.18 0.35
N GLY A 100 4.57 -0.55 -0.92
CA GLY A 100 4.94 0.40 -1.98
C GLY A 100 4.06 1.66 -2.00
N GLY A 101 4.68 2.83 -2.05
CA GLY A 101 4.00 4.13 -2.05
C GLY A 101 3.43 4.59 -0.69
N VAL A 102 3.50 3.77 0.36
CA VAL A 102 3.21 4.23 1.72
C VAL A 102 4.35 5.15 2.18
N VAL A 103 4.00 6.24 2.86
CA VAL A 103 5.00 7.13 3.47
C VAL A 103 5.77 6.34 4.54
N PRO A 104 7.11 6.41 4.58
CA PRO A 104 7.91 5.58 5.48
C PRO A 104 7.55 5.65 6.97
N ASP A 105 7.03 6.78 7.45
CA ASP A 105 6.58 6.94 8.83
C ASP A 105 5.34 6.09 9.18
N ASP A 106 4.56 5.69 8.17
CA ASP A 106 3.34 4.90 8.33
C ASP A 106 3.55 3.39 8.15
N TYR A 107 4.78 2.92 7.88
CA TYR A 107 5.04 1.48 7.71
C TYR A 107 4.64 0.64 8.92
N ALA A 108 4.99 1.08 10.13
CA ALA A 108 4.61 0.39 11.36
C ALA A 108 3.09 0.36 11.54
N LEU A 109 2.44 1.50 11.28
CA LEU A 109 0.98 1.64 11.34
C LEU A 109 0.28 0.64 10.40
N VAL A 110 0.72 0.54 9.13
CA VAL A 110 0.16 -0.43 8.18
C VAL A 110 0.29 -1.85 8.71
N LEU A 111 1.48 -2.26 9.16
CA LEU A 111 1.71 -3.62 9.64
C LEU A 111 0.90 -3.95 10.92
N ASP A 112 0.79 -3.00 11.85
CA ASP A 112 0.00 -3.15 13.08
C ASP A 112 -1.50 -3.23 12.78
N VAL A 113 -2.01 -2.35 11.92
CA VAL A 113 -3.40 -2.38 11.47
C VAL A 113 -3.70 -3.69 10.76
N THR A 114 -2.83 -4.17 9.87
CA THR A 114 -3.06 -5.45 9.18
C THR A 114 -3.17 -6.60 10.19
N ARG A 115 -2.29 -6.67 11.20
CA ARG A 115 -2.38 -7.68 12.26
C ARG A 115 -3.68 -7.56 13.06
N GLY A 116 -4.06 -6.35 13.48
CA GLY A 116 -5.27 -6.09 14.26
C GLY A 116 -6.58 -6.33 13.49
N VAL A 117 -6.59 -6.13 12.17
CA VAL A 117 -7.77 -6.38 11.32
C VAL A 117 -7.91 -7.85 10.96
N THR A 118 -6.81 -8.52 10.63
CA THR A 118 -6.84 -9.93 10.19
C THR A 118 -6.84 -10.93 11.34
N GLY A 119 -6.33 -10.54 12.51
CA GLY A 119 -6.05 -11.44 13.63
C GLY A 119 -4.90 -12.43 13.37
N LYS A 120 -4.17 -12.27 12.25
CA LYS A 120 -3.05 -13.15 11.88
C LYS A 120 -1.76 -12.62 12.48
N GLU A 121 -1.00 -13.50 13.13
CA GLU A 121 0.36 -13.20 13.60
C GLU A 121 1.30 -12.88 12.42
N HIS A 122 1.14 -13.61 11.31
CA HIS A 122 1.88 -13.40 10.07
C HIS A 122 0.92 -13.09 8.90
N PRO A 123 0.56 -11.81 8.69
CA PRO A 123 -0.34 -11.43 7.60
C PRO A 123 0.29 -11.68 6.22
N SER A 124 -0.56 -11.95 5.22
CA SER A 124 -0.11 -12.17 3.84
C SER A 124 0.22 -10.85 3.13
N ALA A 125 0.95 -10.92 2.02
CA ALA A 125 1.24 -9.74 1.19
C ALA A 125 -0.04 -9.07 0.67
N THR A 126 -1.09 -9.85 0.41
CA THR A 126 -2.40 -9.33 0.00
C THR A 126 -3.09 -8.57 1.13
N ASP A 127 -3.02 -9.10 2.37
CA ASP A 127 -3.59 -8.41 3.54
C ASP A 127 -2.89 -7.06 3.80
N VAL A 128 -1.56 -7.06 3.69
CA VAL A 128 -0.73 -5.85 3.86
C VAL A 128 -1.00 -4.86 2.74
N LYS A 129 -1.09 -5.32 1.49
CA LYS A 129 -1.40 -4.45 0.34
C LYS A 129 -2.74 -3.75 0.52
N ALA A 130 -3.80 -4.49 0.90
CA ALA A 130 -5.12 -3.89 1.11
C ALA A 130 -5.11 -2.81 2.21
N THR A 131 -4.31 -3.01 3.27
CA THR A 131 -4.15 -2.02 4.34
C THR A 131 -3.31 -0.82 3.87
N ALA A 132 -2.22 -1.08 3.14
CA ALA A 132 -1.34 -0.05 2.57
C ALA A 132 -2.11 0.86 1.61
N ASP A 133 -2.92 0.28 0.72
CA ASP A 133 -3.78 1.02 -0.21
C ASP A 133 -4.71 1.95 0.59
N ALA A 134 -5.45 1.42 1.57
CA ALA A 134 -6.33 2.23 2.41
C ALA A 134 -5.59 3.33 3.20
N VAL A 135 -4.38 3.08 3.71
CA VAL A 135 -3.57 4.11 4.40
C VAL A 135 -3.10 5.20 3.45
N ARG A 136 -2.69 4.85 2.22
CA ARG A 136 -2.35 5.85 1.20
C ARG A 136 -3.57 6.70 0.84
N ASP A 137 -4.74 6.10 0.75
CA ASP A 137 -5.98 6.80 0.45
C ASP A 137 -6.31 7.84 1.54
N LEU A 138 -6.13 7.46 2.81
CA LEU A 138 -6.25 8.36 3.96
C LEU A 138 -5.19 9.47 3.94
N ALA A 139 -3.95 9.14 3.58
CA ALA A 139 -2.87 10.13 3.45
C ALA A 139 -3.09 11.10 2.28
N ALA A 140 -3.77 10.67 1.21
CA ALA A 140 -4.13 11.48 0.05
C ALA A 140 -5.33 12.42 0.29
N GLY A 141 -5.87 12.48 1.52
CA GLY A 141 -6.94 13.40 1.89
C GLY A 141 -8.27 12.74 2.20
N ALA A 142 -8.35 11.41 2.28
CA ALA A 142 -9.55 10.75 2.81
C ALA A 142 -9.64 10.90 4.33
N HIS A 143 -10.83 11.23 4.81
CA HIS A 143 -11.08 11.44 6.24
C HIS A 143 -11.23 10.09 6.98
N VAL A 144 -10.62 10.00 8.15
CA VAL A 144 -10.90 8.95 9.14
C VAL A 144 -11.96 9.44 10.12
N GLU A 145 -12.66 8.50 10.76
CA GLU A 145 -13.53 8.83 11.88
C GLU A 145 -12.68 9.07 13.14
N HIS A 146 -12.76 10.28 13.71
CA HIS A 146 -12.07 10.60 14.95
C HIS A 146 -12.59 9.70 16.09
N PRO A 147 -11.74 8.97 16.81
CA PRO A 147 -12.14 7.97 17.80
C PRO A 147 -13.05 8.51 18.91
N ASP A 148 -12.80 9.73 19.38
CA ASP A 148 -13.56 10.32 20.49
C ASP A 148 -14.81 11.07 20.05
N THR A 149 -14.84 11.66 18.85
CA THR A 149 -15.92 12.56 18.42
C THR A 149 -16.81 11.95 17.34
N GLY A 150 -16.36 10.87 16.69
CA GLY A 150 -17.06 10.27 15.55
C GLY A 150 -17.06 11.13 14.28
N GLN A 151 -16.36 12.27 14.26
CA GLN A 151 -16.35 13.19 13.13
C GLN A 151 -15.30 12.81 12.09
N PRO A 152 -15.56 13.04 10.79
CA PRO A 152 -14.54 12.90 9.75
C PRO A 152 -13.43 13.93 9.97
N VAL A 153 -12.20 13.48 10.16
CA VAL A 153 -11.00 14.32 10.29
C VAL A 153 -9.86 13.74 9.45
N PRO A 154 -8.92 14.56 8.95
CA PRO A 154 -7.67 14.07 8.37
C PRO A 154 -6.89 13.20 9.38
N LEU A 155 -6.17 12.18 8.92
CA LEU A 155 -5.38 11.30 9.81
C LEU A 155 -4.36 12.07 10.66
N SER A 156 -3.84 13.19 10.15
CA SER A 156 -2.94 14.10 10.87
C SER A 156 -3.56 14.72 12.13
N GLN A 157 -4.90 14.84 12.18
CA GLN A 157 -5.63 15.36 13.34
C GLN A 157 -6.02 14.27 14.34
N VAL A 158 -5.80 12.98 14.02
CA VAL A 158 -5.98 11.89 14.99
C VAL A 158 -4.71 11.76 15.83
N PRO A 159 -4.84 11.74 17.18
CA PRO A 159 -3.70 11.51 18.07
C PRO A 159 -2.94 10.22 17.70
N PRO A 160 -1.60 10.22 17.64
CA PRO A 160 -0.80 9.08 17.18
C PRO A 160 -1.20 7.74 17.81
N GLU A 161 -1.46 7.74 19.11
CA GLU A 161 -1.86 6.57 19.92
C GLU A 161 -3.24 6.00 19.56
N ARG A 162 -4.10 6.77 18.88
CA ARG A 162 -5.43 6.32 18.42
C ARG A 162 -5.51 6.11 16.90
N ARG A 163 -4.43 6.39 16.14
CA ARG A 163 -4.42 6.22 14.67
C ARG A 163 -4.69 4.78 14.26
N VAL A 164 -4.15 3.79 14.99
CA VAL A 164 -4.38 2.37 14.72
C VAL A 164 -5.87 2.04 14.74
N GLU A 165 -6.62 2.55 15.73
CA GLU A 165 -8.06 2.32 15.84
C GLU A 165 -8.83 2.97 14.69
N ALA A 166 -8.58 4.26 14.43
CA ALA A 166 -9.24 5.03 13.38
C ALA A 166 -9.01 4.42 11.99
N VAL A 167 -7.77 4.05 11.70
CA VAL A 167 -7.37 3.42 10.44
C VAL A 167 -7.91 1.99 10.35
N SER A 168 -7.90 1.21 11.44
CA SER A 168 -8.51 -0.13 11.45
C SER A 168 -10.00 -0.10 11.12
N LYS A 169 -10.74 0.88 11.64
CA LYS A 169 -12.16 1.07 11.33
C LYS A 169 -12.36 1.44 9.85
N ALA A 170 -11.54 2.35 9.34
CA ALA A 170 -11.55 2.75 7.94
C ALA A 170 -11.22 1.58 7.00
N VAL A 171 -10.18 0.80 7.31
CA VAL A 171 -9.75 -0.38 6.53
C VAL A 171 -10.80 -1.48 6.56
N ARG A 172 -11.44 -1.76 7.70
CA ARG A 172 -12.53 -2.76 7.79
C ARG A 172 -13.72 -2.37 6.91
N ARG A 173 -14.06 -1.07 6.89
CA ARG A 173 -15.11 -0.50 6.03
C ARG A 173 -14.71 -0.60 4.55
N GLY A 174 -13.52 -0.14 4.19
CA GLY A 174 -12.99 -0.22 2.82
C GLY A 174 -12.77 -1.64 2.31
N SER A 175 -12.38 -2.59 3.16
CA SER A 175 -12.19 -4.01 2.80
C SER A 175 -13.51 -4.72 2.50
N LYS A 176 -14.62 -4.30 3.11
CA LYS A 176 -15.97 -4.75 2.73
C LYS A 176 -16.32 -4.16 1.36
N ASP A 177 -16.13 -2.85 1.22
CA ASP A 177 -16.45 -2.14 -0.01
C ASP A 177 -15.61 -2.64 -1.21
N TYR A 178 -14.33 -2.99 -1.01
CA TYR A 178 -13.43 -3.56 -2.04
C TYR A 178 -13.83 -4.99 -2.43
N ARG A 179 -14.31 -5.81 -1.49
CA ARG A 179 -14.82 -7.16 -1.79
C ARG A 179 -16.10 -7.13 -2.61
N ASP A 180 -16.92 -6.11 -2.43
CA ASP A 180 -18.17 -5.91 -3.15
C ASP A 180 -17.95 -5.26 -4.55
N PHE A 181 -16.73 -4.81 -4.85
CA PHE A 181 -16.35 -4.14 -6.11
C PHE A 181 -15.83 -5.13 -7.18
N GLN A 182 -16.32 -5.00 -8.42
CA GLN A 182 -15.98 -5.86 -9.57
C GLN A 182 -15.36 -5.06 -10.74
N GLY A 183 -14.23 -4.37 -10.52
CA GLY A 183 -13.54 -3.59 -11.57
C GLY A 183 -12.01 -3.65 -11.51
N GLU A 184 -11.34 -3.36 -12.62
CA GLU A 184 -9.86 -3.25 -12.70
C GLU A 184 -9.38 -1.83 -12.33
N GLY A 185 -8.34 -1.72 -11.48
CA GLY A 185 -7.72 -0.45 -11.05
C GLY A 185 -8.30 0.13 -9.75
N SER A 186 -7.59 1.07 -9.11
CA SER A 186 -8.09 1.76 -7.92
C SER A 186 -9.02 2.89 -8.34
N PRO A 187 -10.27 2.96 -7.88
CA PRO A 187 -11.15 4.08 -8.21
C PRO A 187 -10.65 5.44 -7.70
N LEU A 188 -9.64 5.47 -6.82
CA LEU A 188 -8.97 6.69 -6.37
C LEU A 188 -7.91 7.19 -7.34
N ASP A 189 -7.45 6.37 -8.28
CA ASP A 189 -6.59 6.81 -9.39
C ASP A 189 -7.31 7.91 -10.19
N TRP A 190 -8.65 7.81 -10.29
CA TRP A 190 -9.50 8.84 -10.89
C TRP A 190 -9.48 10.16 -10.10
N LEU A 191 -9.57 10.13 -8.77
CA LEU A 191 -9.51 11.35 -7.94
C LEU A 191 -8.12 12.01 -8.00
N SER A 192 -7.08 11.18 -8.05
CA SER A 192 -5.69 11.62 -8.14
C SER A 192 -5.41 12.38 -9.45
N GLY A 193 -6.12 12.04 -10.53
CA GLY A 193 -6.02 12.73 -11.83
C GLY A 193 -6.33 14.23 -11.76
N PHE A 194 -7.24 14.64 -10.88
CA PHE A 194 -7.64 16.04 -10.72
C PHE A 194 -6.52 16.95 -10.21
N GLN A 195 -5.53 16.41 -9.50
CA GLN A 195 -4.36 17.18 -9.03
C GLN A 195 -3.58 17.79 -10.20
N THR A 196 -3.51 17.09 -11.33
CA THR A 196 -2.83 17.60 -12.54
C THR A 196 -3.56 18.79 -13.18
N MET A 197 -4.83 19.00 -12.82
CA MET A 197 -5.69 20.09 -13.29
C MET A 197 -5.78 21.24 -12.28
N GLY A 198 -4.99 21.21 -11.20
CA GLY A 198 -5.06 22.22 -10.12
C GLY A 198 -6.24 22.03 -9.17
N LEU A 199 -6.92 20.88 -9.23
CA LEU A 199 -8.05 20.53 -8.39
C LEU A 199 -7.62 19.50 -7.33
N SER A 200 -8.10 19.64 -6.09
CA SER A 200 -7.91 18.63 -5.05
C SER A 200 -9.20 17.81 -4.91
N GLY A 201 -9.12 16.52 -5.23
CA GLY A 201 -10.23 15.59 -5.03
C GLY A 201 -10.11 14.80 -3.74
N SER A 202 -11.14 14.86 -2.90
CA SER A 202 -11.28 14.08 -1.67
C SER A 202 -12.59 13.30 -1.68
N VAL A 203 -12.67 12.27 -0.84
CA VAL A 203 -13.94 11.65 -0.48
C VAL A 203 -14.30 12.06 0.94
N GLU A 204 -15.49 12.60 1.09
CA GLU A 204 -16.11 12.98 2.35
C GLU A 204 -17.07 11.89 2.83
N PHE A 205 -17.27 11.80 4.14
CA PHE A 205 -18.19 10.85 4.76
C PHE A 205 -19.02 11.52 5.85
N GLY A 206 -20.28 11.11 5.97
CA GLY A 206 -21.18 11.57 7.03
C GLY A 206 -22.35 10.61 7.27
N LYS A 207 -23.33 11.06 8.04
CA LYS A 207 -24.51 10.25 8.42
C LYS A 207 -25.31 9.73 7.22
N GLU A 208 -25.25 10.43 6.09
CA GLU A 208 -25.99 10.12 4.87
C GLU A 208 -25.17 9.32 3.85
N GLY A 209 -23.98 8.85 4.23
CA GLY A 209 -23.06 8.12 3.37
C GLY A 209 -21.86 8.95 2.95
N TRP A 210 -21.30 8.64 1.79
CA TRP A 210 -20.07 9.19 1.24
C TRP A 210 -20.36 10.09 0.06
N TRP A 211 -19.53 11.09 -0.22
CA TRP A 211 -19.59 11.86 -1.47
C TRP A 211 -18.21 12.33 -1.87
N VAL A 212 -18.02 12.58 -3.17
CA VAL A 212 -16.78 13.17 -3.67
C VAL A 212 -16.85 14.68 -3.52
N ARG A 213 -15.73 15.29 -3.13
CA ARG A 213 -15.57 16.75 -3.09
C ARG A 213 -14.35 17.13 -3.92
N LEU A 214 -14.53 18.04 -4.86
CA LEU A 214 -13.44 18.71 -5.57
C LEU A 214 -13.30 20.14 -5.06
N VAL A 215 -12.07 20.56 -4.82
CA VAL A 215 -11.74 21.94 -4.46
C VAL A 215 -10.79 22.50 -5.50
N ASP A 216 -11.15 23.62 -6.10
CA ASP A 216 -10.26 24.36 -7.00
C ASP A 216 -9.19 25.09 -6.20
N GLY A 217 -7.92 24.77 -6.46
CA GLY A 217 -6.79 25.35 -5.73
C GLY A 217 -6.54 26.83 -6.02
N ALA A 218 -7.04 27.35 -7.14
CA ALA A 218 -6.88 28.74 -7.55
C ALA A 218 -8.05 29.63 -7.08
N THR A 219 -9.28 29.11 -7.13
CA THR A 219 -10.49 29.90 -6.82
C THR A 219 -11.08 29.57 -5.45
N GLY A 220 -10.76 28.41 -4.89
CA GLY A 220 -11.38 27.89 -3.67
C GLY A 220 -12.81 27.36 -3.88
N GLU A 221 -13.30 27.32 -5.13
CA GLU A 221 -14.63 26.80 -5.44
C GLU A 221 -14.72 25.30 -5.11
N VAL A 222 -15.85 24.91 -4.54
CA VAL A 222 -16.10 23.53 -4.10
C VAL A 222 -17.20 22.93 -4.97
N LYS A 223 -16.93 21.75 -5.53
CA LYS A 223 -17.92 20.94 -6.26
C LYS A 223 -18.13 19.62 -5.52
N GLU A 224 -19.37 19.33 -5.14
CA GLU A 224 -19.74 18.10 -4.45
C GLU A 224 -20.49 17.14 -5.37
N GLY A 225 -20.17 15.86 -5.23
CA GLY A 225 -20.75 14.76 -6.00
C GLY A 225 -21.98 14.17 -5.29
N PRO A 226 -22.74 13.30 -5.97
CA PRO A 226 -23.86 12.60 -5.33
C PRO A 226 -23.39 11.72 -4.18
N LYS A 227 -24.30 11.47 -3.23
CA LYS A 227 -24.02 10.61 -2.07
C LYS A 227 -24.14 9.13 -2.44
N GLY A 228 -23.14 8.33 -2.04
CA GLY A 228 -23.13 6.87 -2.15
C GLY A 228 -23.13 6.20 -0.78
N GLN A 229 -23.66 4.98 -0.70
CA GLN A 229 -23.67 4.21 0.56
C GLN A 229 -22.26 3.75 0.99
N THR A 230 -21.34 3.66 0.04
CA THR A 230 -19.93 3.32 0.24
C THR A 230 -19.03 4.36 -0.44
N LEU A 231 -17.74 4.40 -0.06
CA LEU A 231 -16.76 5.28 -0.70
C LEU A 231 -16.72 5.04 -2.21
N TRP A 232 -16.77 3.78 -2.65
CA TRP A 232 -16.75 3.42 -4.06
C TRP A 232 -18.02 3.83 -4.79
N LYS A 233 -19.20 3.64 -4.19
CA LYS A 233 -20.47 4.08 -4.79
C LYS A 233 -20.56 5.60 -4.92
N ALA A 234 -19.91 6.33 -4.03
CA ALA A 234 -19.81 7.80 -4.13
C ALA A 234 -18.91 8.24 -5.30
N ILE A 235 -17.76 7.58 -5.47
CA ILE A 235 -16.86 7.84 -6.61
C ILE A 235 -17.54 7.49 -7.94
N GLU A 236 -18.18 6.33 -8.01
CA GLU A 236 -18.95 5.89 -9.19
C GLU A 236 -20.06 6.89 -9.52
N ALA A 237 -20.86 7.28 -8.53
CA ALA A 237 -21.94 8.25 -8.73
C ALA A 237 -21.41 9.63 -9.15
N ALA A 238 -20.26 10.07 -8.63
CA ALA A 238 -19.63 11.32 -9.04
C ALA A 238 -19.09 11.25 -10.48
N ARG A 239 -18.48 10.14 -10.90
CA ARG A 239 -18.05 9.91 -12.29
C ARG A 239 -19.23 9.98 -13.25
N VAL A 240 -20.30 9.26 -12.94
CA VAL A 240 -21.54 9.29 -13.73
C VAL A 240 -22.10 10.71 -13.82
N ALA A 241 -22.15 11.43 -12.70
CA ALA A 241 -22.72 12.78 -12.66
C ALA A 241 -21.87 13.86 -13.35
N TRP A 242 -20.55 13.69 -13.43
CA TRP A 242 -19.63 14.74 -13.88
C TRP A 242 -19.00 14.51 -15.25
N GLU A 243 -18.72 13.26 -15.61
CA GLU A 243 -18.08 12.90 -16.87
C GLU A 243 -19.09 12.37 -17.89
N GLY A 244 -20.23 11.85 -17.40
CA GLY A 244 -21.37 11.47 -18.23
C GLY A 244 -21.00 10.49 -19.36
N GLU A 245 -20.52 9.28 -19.05
CA GLU A 245 -20.35 8.24 -20.07
C GLU A 245 -20.96 6.87 -19.70
N ARG A 246 -21.99 6.55 -20.48
CA ARG A 246 -22.38 5.27 -21.12
C ARG A 246 -22.06 3.97 -20.37
N GLU A 247 -23.11 3.31 -19.91
CA GLU A 247 -23.19 1.84 -19.89
C GLU A 247 -22.66 1.30 -21.23
N GLN A 248 -21.59 0.49 -21.18
CA GLN A 248 -21.37 -0.52 -22.21
C GLN A 248 -22.14 -1.76 -21.81
N ASP A 249 -22.87 -2.29 -22.78
CA ASP A 249 -23.73 -3.49 -22.76
C ASP A 249 -23.09 -4.74 -22.12
#